data_AF-A0A921NJF8-F1
#
_entry.id   AF-A0A921NJF8-F1
#
_cell.length_a   1.000
_cell.length_b   1.000
_cell.length_c   1.000
_cell.angle_alpha   90.00
_cell.angle_beta   90.00
_cell.angle_gamma   90.00
#
_symmetry.space_group_name_H-M   'P 1'
#
loop_
_entity.id
_entity.type
_entity.pdbx_description
1 polymer ?
#
loop_
_entity_poly.entity_id
_entity_poly.type
_entity_poly.pdbx_seq_one_letter_code
_entity_poly.pdbx_strand_id
1 'polypeptide(L)' 'MRTYILSMTILHTRQKATFRCEATTFGEAIDKAEKAHPGFFSVLTNSLPGEQNNATVNR' A
#
# COMPACT_ATOMS: atom_id res chain seq x y z
N MET A 1 -13.77 -14.74 2.30
CA MET A 1 -12.36 -14.51 2.65
C MET A 1 -11.56 -14.47 1.36
N ARG A 2 -10.64 -13.52 1.18
CA ARG A 2 -9.84 -13.36 -0.04
C ARG A 2 -8.38 -13.20 0.33
N THR A 3 -7.49 -13.69 -0.53
CA THR A 3 -6.06 -13.40 -0.41
C THR A 3 -5.76 -12.05 -1.03
N TYR A 4 -5.14 -11.16 -0.28
CA TYR A 4 -4.66 -9.87 -0.74
C TYR A 4 -3.12 -9.91 -0.84
N ILE A 5 -2.61 -9.29 -1.91
CA ILE A 5 -1.19 -9.07 -2.12
C ILE A 5 -0.99 -7.56 -2.22
N LEU A 6 -0.44 -6.97 -1.16
CA LEU A 6 -0.13 -5.55 -1.07
C LEU A 6 1.32 -5.37 -1.47
N SER A 7 1.61 -4.49 -2.43
CA SER A 7 2.98 -4.20 -2.85
C SER A 7 3.24 -2.70 -2.83
N MET A 8 4.27 -2.28 -2.10
CA MET A 8 4.78 -0.91 -2.13
C MET A 8 6.10 -0.90 -2.88
N THR A 9 6.25 0.07 -3.78
CA THR A 9 7.52 0.32 -4.48
C THR A 9 7.94 1.76 -4.22
N ILE A 10 9.12 1.94 -3.64
CA ILE A 10 9.74 3.24 -3.43
C ILE A 10 10.49 3.58 -4.72
N LEU A 11 9.97 4.52 -5.51
CA LEU A 11 10.51 4.82 -6.85
C LEU A 11 11.97 5.29 -6.83
N HIS A 12 12.36 6.08 -5.83
CA HIS A 12 13.71 6.67 -5.75
C HIS A 12 14.79 5.64 -5.40
N THR A 13 14.50 4.69 -4.50
CA THR A 13 15.43 3.61 -4.14
C THR A 13 15.21 2.32 -4.94
N ARG A 14 14.12 2.24 -5.70
CA ARG A 14 13.60 1.01 -6.33
C ARG A 14 13.33 -0.12 -5.33
N GLN A 15 13.24 0.19 -4.03
CA GLN A 15 12.92 -0.82 -3.03
C GLN A 15 11.47 -1.27 -3.18
N LYS A 16 11.24 -2.57 -3.12
CA LYS A 16 9.91 -3.17 -3.19
C LYS A 16 9.65 -3.98 -1.93
N ALA A 17 8.52 -3.71 -1.28
CA ALA A 17 7.99 -4.50 -0.19
C ALA A 17 6.68 -5.15 -0.63
N THR A 18 6.53 -6.45 -0.40
CA THR A 18 5.30 -7.18 -0.71
C THR A 18 4.82 -7.87 0.54
N PHE A 19 3.54 -7.67 0.87
CA PHE A 19 2.86 -8.29 1.98
C PHE A 19 1.66 -9.08 1.47
N ARG A 20 1.57 -10.35 1.86
CA ARG A 20 0.46 -11.24 1.49
C ARG A 20 -0.30 -11.64 2.76
N CYS A 21 -1.61 -11.45 2.76
CA CYS A 21 -2.46 -11.89 3.85
C CYS A 21 -3.84 -12.32 3.35
N GLU A 22 -4.57 -13.02 4.21
CA GLU A 22 -6.00 -13.26 4.02
C GLU A 22 -6.80 -12.23 4.80
N ALA A 23 -7.82 -11.66 4.16
CA ALA A 23 -8.72 -10.71 4.78
C ALA A 23 -10.13 -10.84 4.18
N THR A 24 -11.13 -10.35 4.91
CA THR A 24 -12.51 -10.23 4.42
C THR A 24 -12.70 -8.97 3.59
N THR A 25 -11.98 -7.90 3.91
CA THR A 25 -12.01 -6.61 3.22
C THR A 25 -10.62 -6.10 2.90
N PHE A 26 -10.53 -5.14 1.99
CA PHE A 26 -9.27 -4.48 1.66
C PHE A 26 -8.73 -3.66 2.85
N GLY A 27 -9.62 -2.98 3.60
CA GLY A 27 -9.22 -2.23 4.80
C GLY A 27 -8.59 -3.13 5.86
N GLU A 28 -9.16 -4.31 6.11
CA GLU A 28 -8.57 -5.29 7.02
C GLU A 28 -7.20 -5.79 6.54
N ALA A 29 -6.98 -5.92 5.22
CA ALA A 29 -5.67 -6.26 4.66
C ALA A 29 -4.63 -5.16 4.90
N ILE A 30 -5.03 -3.88 4.80
CA ILE A 30 -4.18 -2.72 5.13
C ILE A 30 -3.81 -2.72 6.62
N ASP A 31 -4.79 -2.89 7.52
CA ASP A 31 -4.53 -2.92 8.96
C ASP A 31 -3.56 -4.06 9.34
N LYS A 32 -3.69 -5.22 8.68
CA LYS A 32 -2.77 -6.35 8.86
C LYS A 32 -1.36 -6.03 8.35
N ALA A 33 -1.23 -5.33 7.23
CA ALA A 33 0.06 -4.92 6.70
C ALA A 33 0.74 -3.90 7.62
N GLU A 34 0.00 -2.91 8.12
CA GLU A 34 0.53 -1.86 8.99
C GLU A 34 0.94 -2.41 10.38
N LYS A 35 0.23 -3.41 10.90
CA LYS A 35 0.62 -4.13 12.13
C LYS A 35 1.87 -4.99 11.93
N ALA A 36 1.98 -5.69 10.80
CA ALA A 36 3.12 -6.56 10.51
C ALA A 36 4.38 -5.77 10.17
N HIS A 37 4.21 -4.62 9.54
CA HIS A 37 5.27 -3.72 9.11
C HIS A 37 4.85 -2.28 9.46
N PRO A 38 5.14 -1.80 10.68
CA PRO A 38 4.83 -0.42 11.06
C PRO A 38 5.44 0.56 10.06
N GLY A 39 4.60 1.41 9.46
CA GLY A 39 5.00 2.31 8.39
C GLY A 39 5.07 1.66 7.01
N PHE A 40 4.42 0.51 6.78
CA PHE A 40 4.27 -0.09 5.45
C PHE A 40 3.67 0.90 4.46
N PHE A 41 2.77 1.77 4.92
CA PHE A 41 2.21 2.86 4.13
C PHE A 41 2.71 4.25 4.58
N SER A 42 3.77 4.34 5.38
CA SER A 42 4.29 5.62 5.90
C SER A 42 4.74 6.61 4.81
N VAL A 43 5.18 6.08 3.67
CA VAL A 43 5.52 6.89 2.48
C VAL A 43 4.26 7.56 1.92
N LEU A 44 3.10 6.90 1.99
CA LEU A 44 1.81 7.49 1.60
C LEU A 44 1.34 8.53 2.62
N THR A 45 1.55 8.32 3.93
CA THR A 45 1.09 9.30 4.96
C THR A 45 1.79 10.66 4.86
N ASN A 46 3.06 10.71 4.42
CA ASN A 46 3.76 11.98 4.16
C ASN A 46 3.42 12.59 2.78
N SER A 47 2.78 11.82 1.90
CA SER A 47 2.44 12.20 0.52
C SER A 47 0.95 12.50 0.33
N LEU A 48 0.15 12.48 1.41
CA LEU A 48 -1.28 12.79 1.40
C LEU A 48 -1.66 14.21 1.87
N PRO A 49 -0.86 15.29 1.73
CA PRO A 49 -1.42 16.63 1.71
C PRO A 49 -1.88 16.96 0.28
N GLY A 50 -3.17 16.80 0.00
CA GLY A 50 -3.87 17.69 -0.93
C GLY A 50 -3.96 17.36 -2.43
N GLU A 51 -3.29 16.33 -2.97
CA GLU A 51 -3.50 15.95 -4.37
C GLU A 51 -3.76 14.46 -4.54
N GLN A 52 -5.04 14.10 -4.69
CA GLN A 52 -5.41 12.93 -5.49
C GLN A 52 -5.05 13.24 -6.94
N ASN A 53 -3.76 13.13 -7.27
CA ASN A 53 -3.31 13.25 -8.64
C ASN A 53 -3.81 12.00 -9.37
N ASN A 54 -4.86 12.20 -10.18
CA ASN A 54 -5.40 11.19 -11.07
C ASN A 54 -4.25 10.62 -11.90
N ALA A 55 -3.78 9.43 -11.54
CA ALA A 55 -2.91 8.66 -12.41
C ALA A 55 -3.73 8.37 -13.68
N THR A 56 -3.55 9.22 -14.69
CA THR A 56 -4.17 9.05 -15.99
C THR A 56 -3.59 7.77 -16.57
N VAL A 57 -4.35 6.69 -16.50
CA VAL A 57 -4.02 5.43 -17.16
C VAL A 57 -4.16 5.68 -18.65
N ASN A 58 -3.07 6.11 -19.30
CA ASN A 58 -2.99 6.06 -20.75
C ASN A 58 -2.92 4.59 -21.15
N ARG A 59 -3.99 4.12 -21.80
CA ARG A 59 -4.10 2.81 -22.44
C ARG A 59 -3.48 2.86 -23.84
#